data_AF-A0A4Z0YCF5-F1
#
_entry.id   AF-A0A4Z0YCF5-F1
#
_cell.length_a   1.000
_cell.length_b   1.000
_cell.length_c   1.000
_cell.angle_alpha   90.00
_cell.angle_beta   90.00
_cell.angle_gamma   90.00
#
_symmetry.space_group_name_H-M   'P 1'
#
loop_
_entity.id
_entity.type
_entity.pdbx_description
1 polymer ?
#
loop_
_entity_poly.entity_id
_entity_poly.type
_entity_poly.pdbx_seq_one_letter_code
_entity_poly.pdbx_strand_id
1 'polypeptide(L)'
;MHLAPEVENSADAPDVFGERILQVKLVDFWKRQCLTTRPEYDVLAAQERYDKFCTEFLLTMPPAFSLEPDTRWDSRLPKLGLQRQILHIAIFDSLCYNFRPALLQDCTQVELLPGYKQVLLSSHKKALASAALKVLERASTLHNMIGESHNRYPGIIIPTFEAAVPLLCLCADPGFPGETMDACLTAGRPHPLLTGMANLTRNECIQAIKDAVERLQALAELSKMAESGAQALASLIARIEFPSTQGQHQSNIIGTIDPTIQLIEAWKEEQMGNIGGAFTVRGTNSTFPVNWGGMEDLGESSWDKGSLPFSDI
;
A
#
# COMPACT_ATOMS: atom_id res chain seq x y z
N MET A 1 23.34 -15.07 -29.46
CA MET A 1 22.91 -14.30 -28.29
C MET A 1 24.07 -14.27 -27.30
N HIS A 2 24.84 -13.18 -27.29
CA HIS A 2 25.90 -12.99 -26.31
C HIS A 2 25.28 -12.37 -25.06
N LEU A 3 25.22 -13.13 -23.96
CA LEU A 3 25.13 -12.57 -22.62
C LEU A 3 26.41 -11.74 -22.42
N ALA A 4 26.30 -10.44 -22.18
CA ALA A 4 27.46 -9.58 -21.94
C ALA A 4 28.10 -10.00 -20.60
N PRO A 5 29.26 -10.71 -20.60
CA PRO A 5 29.80 -11.34 -19.39
C PRO A 5 30.53 -10.35 -18.46
N GLU A 6 30.59 -9.08 -18.83
CA GLU A 6 31.43 -8.09 -18.15
C GLU A 6 30.72 -7.33 -17.03
N VAL A 7 29.38 -7.35 -16.99
CA VAL A 7 28.61 -6.64 -15.95
C VAL A 7 28.32 -7.53 -14.75
N GLU A 8 28.15 -8.84 -14.95
CA GLU A 8 27.90 -9.83 -13.87
C GLU A 8 29.13 -10.08 -12.97
N ASN A 9 30.34 -9.67 -13.39
CA ASN A 9 31.60 -9.94 -12.68
C ASN A 9 32.11 -8.76 -11.81
N SER A 10 31.38 -7.66 -11.72
CA SER A 10 31.71 -6.58 -10.78
C SER A 10 31.08 -6.88 -9.42
N ALA A 11 31.89 -7.10 -8.38
CA ALA A 11 31.42 -7.41 -7.03
C ALA A 11 30.40 -6.39 -6.46
N ASP A 12 30.43 -5.15 -6.97
CA ASP A 12 29.55 -4.06 -6.54
C ASP A 12 28.30 -3.85 -7.42
N ALA A 13 28.08 -4.70 -8.44
CA ALA A 13 26.92 -4.58 -9.32
C ALA A 13 25.63 -5.06 -8.61
N PRO A 14 24.50 -4.35 -8.79
CA PRO A 14 23.22 -4.80 -8.26
C PRO A 14 22.80 -6.15 -8.85
N ASP A 15 22.32 -7.04 -7.98
CA ASP A 15 21.79 -8.35 -8.39
C ASP A 15 20.60 -8.19 -9.35
N VAL A 16 20.59 -8.98 -10.44
CA VAL A 16 19.55 -8.95 -11.49
C VAL A 16 18.15 -9.24 -10.93
N PHE A 17 18.05 -10.06 -9.88
CA PHE A 17 16.83 -10.41 -9.16
C PHE A 17 16.70 -9.68 -7.81
N GLY A 18 17.55 -8.69 -7.54
CA GLY A 18 17.60 -7.98 -6.27
C GLY A 18 16.24 -7.40 -5.85
N GLU A 19 15.47 -6.85 -6.79
CA GLU A 19 14.11 -6.35 -6.54
C GLU A 19 13.16 -7.43 -6.01
N ARG A 20 13.12 -8.61 -6.64
CA ARG A 20 12.26 -9.73 -6.20
C ARG A 20 12.67 -10.25 -4.83
N ILE A 21 13.99 -10.36 -4.60
CA ILE A 21 14.53 -10.78 -3.30
C ILE A 21 14.11 -9.79 -2.22
N LEU A 22 14.18 -8.49 -2.50
CA LEU A 22 13.76 -7.45 -1.57
C LEU A 22 12.25 -7.46 -1.31
N GLN A 23 11.42 -7.74 -2.32
CA GLN A 23 9.97 -7.93 -2.13
C GLN A 23 9.65 -9.15 -1.25
N VAL A 24 10.34 -10.28 -1.44
CA VAL A 24 10.16 -11.45 -0.56
C VAL A 24 10.54 -11.10 0.88
N LYS A 25 11.69 -10.44 1.07
CA LYS A 25 12.11 -9.96 2.39
C LYS A 25 11.12 -8.97 3.02
N LEU A 26 10.51 -8.10 2.20
CA LEU A 26 9.50 -7.15 2.64
C LEU A 26 8.26 -7.89 3.15
N VAL A 27 7.76 -8.87 2.39
CA VAL A 27 6.62 -9.69 2.80
C VAL A 27 6.94 -10.47 4.09
N ASP A 28 8.13 -11.06 4.18
CA ASP A 28 8.56 -11.79 5.38
C ASP A 28 8.70 -10.89 6.60
N PHE A 29 9.17 -9.65 6.42
CA PHE A 29 9.21 -8.65 7.47
C PHE A 29 7.79 -8.41 8.02
N TRP A 30 6.82 -8.07 7.17
CA TRP A 30 5.45 -7.76 7.62
C TRP A 30 4.73 -8.96 8.22
N LYS A 31 4.93 -10.18 7.68
CA LYS A 31 4.37 -11.40 8.26
C LYS A 31 4.78 -11.59 9.72
N ARG A 32 6.06 -11.33 10.05
CA ARG A 32 6.56 -11.44 11.43
C ARG A 32 5.91 -10.41 12.36
N GLN A 33 5.60 -9.22 11.84
CA GLN A 33 4.94 -8.16 12.62
C GLN A 33 3.42 -8.36 12.76
N CYS A 34 2.77 -9.13 11.87
CA CYS A 34 1.32 -9.40 11.95
C CYS A 34 0.95 -10.42 13.04
N LEU A 35 1.89 -11.30 13.43
CA LEU A 35 1.67 -12.32 14.46
C LEU A 35 1.38 -11.76 15.86
N THR A 36 1.52 -10.44 16.06
CA THR A 36 1.37 -9.77 17.35
C THR A 36 0.12 -8.89 17.46
N THR A 37 -0.80 -8.93 16.49
CA THR A 37 -1.87 -7.92 16.37
C THR A 37 -3.20 -8.34 17.02
N ARG A 38 -3.75 -7.47 17.88
CA ARG A 38 -5.10 -7.55 18.47
C ARG A 38 -6.15 -7.08 17.42
N PRO A 39 -7.43 -7.47 17.51
CA PRO A 39 -8.48 -7.04 16.57
C PRO A 39 -8.72 -5.52 16.51
N GLU A 40 -8.43 -4.79 17.60
CA GLU A 40 -8.56 -3.33 17.65
C GLU A 40 -7.29 -2.63 17.14
N TYR A 41 -7.45 -1.47 16.51
CA TYR A 41 -6.31 -0.69 16.03
C TYR A 41 -5.51 -0.10 17.20
N ASP A 42 -4.36 -0.68 17.47
CA ASP A 42 -3.40 -0.14 18.43
C ASP A 42 -2.47 0.87 17.75
N VAL A 43 -2.71 2.15 18.03
CA VAL A 43 -1.93 3.28 17.52
C VAL A 43 -0.45 3.16 17.91
N LEU A 44 -0.12 2.65 19.11
CA LEU A 44 1.29 2.51 19.52
C LEU A 44 1.96 1.36 18.78
N ALA A 45 1.27 0.22 18.64
CA ALA A 45 1.81 -0.92 17.90
C ALA A 45 2.02 -0.59 16.40
N ALA A 46 1.13 0.20 15.79
CA ALA A 46 1.31 0.64 14.41
C ALA A 46 2.54 1.55 14.23
N GLN A 47 2.80 2.44 15.20
CA GLN A 47 4.01 3.27 15.21
C GLN A 47 5.26 2.42 15.43
N GLU A 48 5.25 1.49 16.38
CA GLU A 48 6.39 0.61 16.65
C GLU A 48 6.77 -0.24 15.43
N ARG A 49 5.77 -0.79 14.71
CA ARG A 49 5.99 -1.53 13.46
C ARG A 49 6.64 -0.64 12.39
N TYR A 50 6.22 0.62 12.29
CA TYR A 50 6.82 1.59 11.38
C TYR A 50 8.26 1.93 11.75
N ASP A 51 8.55 2.13 13.02
CA ASP A 51 9.91 2.42 13.50
C ASP A 51 10.85 1.23 13.22
N LYS A 52 10.41 0.01 13.53
CA LYS A 52 11.12 -1.23 13.16
C LYS A 52 11.33 -1.35 11.67
N PHE A 53 10.32 -1.03 10.86
CA PHE A 53 10.44 -1.05 9.40
C PHE A 53 11.54 -0.10 8.91
N CYS A 54 11.60 1.10 9.49
CA CYS A 54 12.64 2.07 9.18
C CYS A 54 14.03 1.55 9.58
N THR A 55 14.18 1.02 10.79
CA THR A 55 15.52 0.66 11.31
C THR A 55 16.04 -0.69 10.87
N GLU A 56 15.16 -1.67 10.64
CA GLU A 56 15.53 -3.06 10.36
C GLU A 56 15.43 -3.39 8.87
N PHE A 57 14.45 -2.84 8.15
CA PHE A 57 14.29 -3.10 6.72
C PHE A 57 14.94 -2.01 5.86
N LEU A 58 14.50 -0.75 5.99
CA LEU A 58 14.93 0.31 5.07
C LEU A 58 16.44 0.61 5.15
N LEU A 59 17.01 0.58 6.36
CA LEU A 59 18.46 0.81 6.55
C LEU A 59 19.35 -0.33 6.01
N THR A 60 18.79 -1.51 5.76
CA THR A 60 19.56 -2.68 5.27
C THR A 60 19.46 -2.87 3.77
N MET A 61 18.70 -2.03 3.07
CA MET A 61 18.55 -2.11 1.63
C MET A 61 19.85 -1.75 0.90
N PRO A 62 20.20 -2.45 -0.20
CA PRO A 62 21.33 -2.07 -1.04
C PRO A 62 21.15 -0.64 -1.59
N PRO A 63 22.23 0.15 -1.74
CA PRO A 63 22.15 1.54 -2.22
C PRO A 63 21.47 1.72 -3.59
N ALA A 64 21.55 0.72 -4.48
CA ALA A 64 20.87 0.79 -5.78
C ALA A 64 19.33 0.68 -5.69
N PHE A 65 18.82 0.24 -4.54
CA PHE A 65 17.39 0.03 -4.29
C PHE A 65 16.85 0.89 -3.13
N SER A 66 17.69 1.72 -2.49
CA SER A 66 17.25 2.68 -1.47
C SER A 66 16.20 3.65 -2.02
N LEU A 67 15.45 4.28 -1.11
CA LEU A 67 14.42 5.25 -1.48
C LEU A 67 14.99 6.50 -2.18
N GLU A 68 16.24 6.82 -1.86
CA GLU A 68 17.12 7.71 -2.62
C GLU A 68 18.22 6.84 -3.26
N PRO A 69 17.99 6.33 -4.48
CA PRO A 69 18.84 5.29 -5.04
C PRO A 69 20.13 5.85 -5.64
N ASP A 70 21.19 5.06 -5.52
CA ASP A 70 22.42 5.25 -6.27
C ASP A 70 22.20 4.91 -7.76
N THR A 71 22.41 5.89 -8.63
CA THR A 71 22.13 5.79 -10.07
C THR A 71 23.35 5.46 -10.93
N ARG A 72 24.51 5.14 -10.33
CA ARG A 72 25.75 4.87 -11.08
C ARG A 72 25.64 3.70 -12.07
N TRP A 73 24.68 2.80 -11.86
CA TRP A 73 24.49 1.59 -12.66
C TRP A 73 23.42 1.73 -13.75
N ASP A 74 22.69 2.84 -13.81
CA ASP A 74 21.49 3.00 -14.65
C ASP A 74 21.81 2.90 -16.14
N SER A 75 22.96 3.47 -16.55
CA SER A 75 23.45 3.40 -17.93
C SER A 75 23.87 2.00 -18.36
N ARG A 76 24.24 1.13 -17.40
CA ARG A 76 24.73 -0.23 -17.64
C ARG A 76 23.65 -1.30 -17.44
N LEU A 77 22.64 -1.02 -16.62
CA LEU A 77 21.53 -1.91 -16.28
C LEU A 77 20.19 -1.25 -16.62
N PRO A 78 19.73 -1.31 -17.89
CA PRO A 78 18.57 -0.56 -18.36
C PRO A 78 17.24 -0.86 -17.63
N LYS A 79 17.12 -2.05 -17.04
CA LYS A 79 15.92 -2.47 -16.30
C LYS A 79 15.93 -2.05 -14.83
N LEU A 80 17.07 -1.60 -14.31
CA LEU A 80 17.24 -1.31 -12.89
C LEU A 80 16.30 -0.18 -12.42
N GLY A 81 16.10 0.84 -13.26
CA GLY A 81 15.14 1.90 -12.98
C GLY A 81 13.72 1.38 -12.82
N LEU A 82 13.26 0.49 -13.71
CA LEU A 82 11.91 -0.12 -13.61
C LEU A 82 11.78 -0.97 -12.33
N GLN A 83 12.79 -1.78 -12.04
CA GLN A 83 12.84 -2.60 -10.83
C GLN A 83 12.75 -1.75 -9.56
N ARG A 84 13.45 -0.61 -9.51
CA ARG A 84 13.32 0.32 -8.38
C ARG A 84 11.90 0.83 -8.20
N GLN A 85 11.24 1.26 -9.27
CA GLN A 85 9.86 1.76 -9.18
C GLN A 85 8.91 0.68 -8.66
N ILE A 86 9.03 -0.55 -9.15
CA ILE A 86 8.23 -1.69 -8.71
C ILE A 86 8.46 -1.97 -7.20
N LEU A 87 9.71 -1.98 -6.76
CA LEU A 87 10.04 -2.16 -5.34
C LEU A 87 9.52 -1.00 -4.47
N HIS A 88 9.69 0.24 -4.92
CA HIS A 88 9.26 1.42 -4.17
C HIS A 88 7.74 1.47 -4.03
N ILE A 89 6.99 1.11 -5.07
CA ILE A 89 5.54 0.91 -4.99
C ILE A 89 5.21 -0.09 -3.86
N ALA A 90 5.83 -1.28 -3.87
CA ALA A 90 5.58 -2.30 -2.84
C ALA A 90 5.92 -1.81 -1.41
N ILE A 91 7.00 -1.05 -1.25
CA ILE A 91 7.39 -0.44 0.03
C ILE A 91 6.32 0.53 0.53
N PHE A 92 5.91 1.48 -0.30
CA PHE A 92 4.93 2.49 0.09
C PHE A 92 3.52 1.91 0.24
N ASP A 93 3.15 0.92 -0.59
CA ASP A 93 1.91 0.16 -0.40
C ASP A 93 1.89 -0.53 0.97
N SER A 94 2.99 -1.16 1.37
CA SER A 94 3.09 -1.80 2.69
C SER A 94 2.94 -0.78 3.83
N LEU A 95 3.45 0.44 3.66
CA LEU A 95 3.24 1.54 4.60
C LEU A 95 1.77 1.98 4.63
N CYS A 96 1.11 2.08 3.48
CA CYS A 96 -0.32 2.31 3.41
C CYS A 96 -1.09 1.24 4.19
N TYR A 97 -0.76 -0.05 4.01
CA TYR A 97 -1.37 -1.15 4.76
C TYR A 97 -1.20 -1.03 6.28
N ASN A 98 -0.02 -0.62 6.77
CA ASN A 98 0.22 -0.43 8.21
C ASN A 98 -0.69 0.64 8.83
N PHE A 99 -0.92 1.75 8.10
CA PHE A 99 -1.66 2.90 8.63
C PHE A 99 -3.13 2.95 8.20
N ARG A 100 -3.56 2.14 7.23
CA ARG A 100 -4.94 2.09 6.74
C ARG A 100 -6.01 1.97 7.85
N PRO A 101 -5.81 1.19 8.93
CA PRO A 101 -6.82 1.11 9.99
C PRO A 101 -7.06 2.43 10.75
N ALA A 102 -6.17 3.43 10.60
CA ALA A 102 -6.40 4.79 11.11
C ALA A 102 -7.62 5.47 10.48
N LEU A 103 -8.07 5.01 9.29
CA LEU A 103 -9.28 5.49 8.64
C LEU A 103 -10.57 4.96 9.28
N LEU A 104 -10.49 3.83 9.98
CA LEU A 104 -11.65 3.14 10.56
C LEU A 104 -11.96 3.62 11.99
N GLN A 105 -11.20 4.58 12.52
CA GLN A 105 -11.40 5.11 13.86
C GLN A 105 -12.62 6.03 13.88
N ASP A 106 -13.62 5.68 14.68
CA ASP A 106 -14.81 6.51 14.88
C ASP A 106 -14.47 7.79 15.66
N CYS A 107 -15.04 8.93 15.25
CA CYS A 107 -14.78 10.24 15.88
C CYS A 107 -15.04 10.21 17.38
N THR A 108 -16.10 9.52 17.83
CA THR A 108 -16.42 9.41 19.26
C THR A 108 -15.38 8.61 20.04
N GLN A 109 -14.81 7.58 19.42
CA GLN A 109 -13.73 6.78 20.02
C GLN A 109 -12.43 7.56 20.07
N VAL A 110 -12.14 8.37 19.03
CA VAL A 110 -10.95 9.23 18.98
C VAL A 110 -10.98 10.28 20.10
N GLU A 111 -12.11 10.92 20.35
CA GLU A 111 -12.26 11.91 21.43
C GLU A 111 -12.00 11.31 22.82
N LEU A 112 -12.30 10.02 23.01
CA LEU A 112 -12.06 9.29 24.25
C LEU A 112 -10.61 8.84 24.43
N LEU A 113 -9.78 8.88 23.37
CA LEU A 113 -8.37 8.51 23.47
C LEU A 113 -7.59 9.58 24.27
N PRO A 114 -6.55 9.17 25.02
CA PRO A 114 -5.59 10.11 25.58
C PRO A 114 -4.99 11.02 24.50
N GLY A 115 -4.77 12.30 24.81
CA GLY A 115 -4.35 13.30 23.82
C GLY A 115 -3.12 12.91 22.99
N TYR A 116 -2.12 12.24 23.59
CA TYR A 116 -0.94 11.77 22.85
C TYR A 116 -1.30 10.73 21.77
N LYS A 117 -2.30 9.87 21.99
CA LYS A 117 -2.80 8.91 20.99
C LYS A 117 -3.58 9.61 19.88
N GLN A 118 -4.31 10.68 20.19
CA GLN A 118 -5.00 11.50 19.19
C GLN A 118 -3.99 12.18 18.26
N VAL A 119 -2.92 12.76 18.82
CA VAL A 119 -1.81 13.35 18.05
C VAL A 119 -1.14 12.29 17.18
N LEU A 120 -0.85 11.10 17.72
CA LEU A 120 -0.23 10.03 16.97
C LEU A 120 -1.14 9.49 15.85
N LEU A 121 -2.44 9.38 16.11
CA LEU A 121 -3.42 9.00 15.09
C LEU A 121 -3.49 10.02 13.94
N SER A 122 -3.49 11.32 14.27
CA SER A 122 -3.40 12.39 13.26
C SER A 122 -2.12 12.27 12.43
N SER A 123 -0.98 12.00 13.09
CA SER A 123 0.29 11.72 12.43
C SER A 123 0.19 10.51 11.49
N HIS A 124 -0.47 9.43 11.90
CA HIS A 124 -0.68 8.24 11.06
C HIS A 124 -1.56 8.52 9.84
N LYS A 125 -2.60 9.35 9.97
CA LYS A 125 -3.40 9.80 8.82
C LYS A 125 -2.54 10.56 7.81
N LYS A 126 -1.65 11.45 8.27
CA LYS A 126 -0.68 12.14 7.40
C LYS A 126 0.34 11.18 6.78
N ALA A 127 0.85 10.22 7.55
CA ALA A 127 1.77 9.20 7.07
C ALA A 127 1.13 8.33 5.97
N LEU A 128 -0.12 7.92 6.16
CA LEU A 128 -0.92 7.19 5.17
C LEU A 128 -1.07 8.00 3.88
N ALA A 129 -1.46 9.28 3.97
CA ALA A 129 -1.56 10.13 2.79
C ALA A 129 -0.22 10.31 2.09
N SER A 130 0.85 10.57 2.84
CA SER A 130 2.20 10.71 2.27
C SER A 130 2.66 9.43 1.57
N ALA A 131 2.41 8.25 2.15
CA ALA A 131 2.75 6.98 1.53
C ALA A 131 1.94 6.74 0.25
N ALA A 132 0.62 7.00 0.29
CA ALA A 132 -0.25 6.84 -0.86
C ALA A 132 0.13 7.80 -2.01
N LEU A 133 0.49 9.06 -1.71
CA LEU A 133 1.03 9.98 -2.71
C LEU A 133 2.30 9.42 -3.37
N LYS A 134 3.20 8.83 -2.58
CA LYS A 134 4.40 8.17 -3.12
C LYS A 134 4.07 6.96 -3.99
N VAL A 135 3.08 6.15 -3.63
CA VAL A 135 2.60 5.08 -4.53
C VAL A 135 2.12 5.66 -5.86
N LEU A 136 1.27 6.70 -5.84
CA LEU A 136 0.73 7.31 -7.05
C LEU A 136 1.80 7.94 -7.94
N GLU A 137 2.80 8.61 -7.33
CA GLU A 137 3.96 9.20 -8.01
C GLU A 137 4.81 8.11 -8.69
N ARG A 138 5.11 7.03 -7.96
CA ARG A 138 5.94 5.92 -8.45
C ARG A 138 5.20 5.11 -9.53
N ALA A 139 3.90 4.88 -9.38
CA ALA A 139 3.07 4.24 -10.40
C ALA A 139 2.97 5.09 -11.68
N SER A 140 2.92 6.42 -11.57
CA SER A 140 2.98 7.33 -12.73
C SER A 140 4.31 7.18 -13.46
N THR A 141 5.40 7.24 -12.70
CA THR A 141 6.76 7.13 -13.23
C THR A 141 6.94 5.78 -13.94
N LEU A 142 6.49 4.68 -13.32
CA LEU A 142 6.56 3.36 -13.92
C LEU A 142 5.74 3.25 -15.20
N HIS A 143 4.52 3.81 -15.22
CA HIS A 143 3.69 3.85 -16.42
C HIS A 143 4.40 4.55 -17.58
N ASN A 144 5.01 5.70 -17.32
CA ASN A 144 5.77 6.45 -18.33
C ASN A 144 7.03 5.69 -18.80
N MET A 145 7.70 4.96 -17.91
CA MET A 145 8.90 4.18 -18.24
C MET A 145 8.61 2.95 -19.11
N ILE A 146 7.46 2.30 -18.90
CA ILE A 146 7.02 1.16 -19.73
C ILE A 146 6.55 1.65 -21.12
N GLY A 147 6.22 2.94 -21.23
CA GLY A 147 5.75 3.60 -22.45
C GLY A 147 4.26 3.36 -22.72
N GLU A 148 3.73 4.12 -23.68
CA GLU A 148 2.32 4.09 -24.12
C GLU A 148 1.92 2.77 -24.79
N SER A 149 2.83 1.78 -24.88
CA SER A 149 2.52 0.45 -25.38
C SER A 149 1.60 -0.30 -24.41
N HIS A 150 0.30 -0.03 -24.52
CA HIS A 150 -0.84 -0.91 -24.28
C HIS A 150 -0.73 -1.83 -23.04
N ASN A 151 -0.26 -1.33 -21.89
CA ASN A 151 0.08 -2.22 -20.78
C ASN A 151 -1.15 -2.56 -19.91
N ARG A 152 -1.54 -3.85 -19.91
CA ARG A 152 -2.49 -4.42 -18.92
C ARG A 152 -1.81 -4.69 -17.57
N TYR A 153 -0.70 -4.00 -17.27
CA TYR A 153 0.19 -4.41 -16.19
C TYR A 153 -0.49 -4.17 -14.83
N PRO A 154 -0.86 -5.23 -14.08
CA PRO A 154 -1.62 -5.05 -12.84
C PRO A 154 -0.84 -4.29 -11.77
N GLY A 155 0.50 -4.33 -11.85
CA GLY A 155 1.40 -3.58 -10.95
C GLY A 155 1.37 -2.05 -11.13
N ILE A 156 0.60 -1.51 -12.10
CA ILE A 156 0.25 -0.09 -12.15
C ILE A 156 -1.21 0.12 -11.73
N ILE A 157 -2.13 -0.71 -12.24
CA ILE A 157 -3.57 -0.54 -12.04
C ILE A 157 -3.94 -0.70 -10.55
N ILE A 158 -3.52 -1.81 -9.93
CA ILE A 158 -3.87 -2.14 -8.55
C ILE A 158 -3.31 -1.08 -7.58
N PRO A 159 -2.01 -0.75 -7.60
CA PRO A 159 -1.46 0.26 -6.68
C PRO A 159 -2.05 1.66 -6.91
N THR A 160 -2.36 2.03 -8.16
CA THR A 160 -3.00 3.32 -8.46
C THR A 160 -4.37 3.42 -7.81
N PHE A 161 -5.20 2.37 -7.94
CA PHE A 161 -6.52 2.34 -7.30
C PHE A 161 -6.41 2.25 -5.78
N GLU A 162 -5.64 1.30 -5.25
CA GLU A 162 -5.54 1.04 -3.81
C GLU A 162 -4.94 2.20 -3.02
N ALA A 163 -4.07 3.02 -3.63
CA ALA A 163 -3.54 4.23 -2.99
C ALA A 163 -4.48 5.44 -3.12
N ALA A 164 -5.23 5.57 -4.23
CA ALA A 164 -6.18 6.67 -4.40
C ALA A 164 -7.35 6.60 -3.42
N VAL A 165 -7.85 5.39 -3.12
CA VAL A 165 -8.95 5.16 -2.18
C VAL A 165 -8.71 5.74 -0.78
N PRO A 166 -7.64 5.39 -0.04
CA PRO A 166 -7.38 5.94 1.30
C PRO A 166 -7.12 7.45 1.26
N LEU A 167 -6.48 7.97 0.20
CA LEU A 167 -6.33 9.43 0.03
C LEU A 167 -7.68 10.12 -0.10
N LEU A 168 -8.61 9.53 -0.85
CA LEU A 168 -9.96 10.05 -1.01
C LEU A 168 -10.73 10.02 0.31
N CYS A 169 -10.63 8.94 1.08
CA CYS A 169 -11.22 8.84 2.41
C CYS A 169 -10.69 9.94 3.35
N LEU A 170 -9.38 10.21 3.33
CA LEU A 170 -8.79 11.30 4.10
C LEU A 170 -9.27 12.67 3.63
N CYS A 171 -9.38 12.87 2.32
CA CYS A 171 -9.90 14.13 1.77
C CYS A 171 -11.40 14.34 2.03
N ALA A 172 -12.17 13.29 2.33
CA ALA A 172 -13.57 13.43 2.74
C ALA A 172 -13.72 14.03 4.15
N ASP A 173 -12.73 13.84 5.03
CA ASP A 173 -12.70 14.41 6.39
C ASP A 173 -12.35 15.91 6.30
N PRO A 174 -13.24 16.85 6.68
CA PRO A 174 -12.98 18.29 6.59
C PRO A 174 -11.81 18.76 7.48
N GLY A 175 -11.48 17.99 8.53
CA GLY A 175 -10.37 18.29 9.43
C GLY A 175 -8.99 17.92 8.89
N PHE A 176 -8.91 17.17 7.78
CA PHE A 176 -7.64 16.74 7.19
C PHE A 176 -7.03 17.81 6.25
N PRO A 177 -5.69 18.01 6.20
CA PRO A 177 -4.65 17.33 6.99
C PRO A 177 -4.48 17.86 8.42
N GLY A 178 -5.23 18.87 8.83
CA GLY A 178 -5.15 19.48 10.16
C GLY A 178 -3.86 20.29 10.35
N GLU A 179 -3.70 20.89 11.53
CA GLU A 179 -2.52 21.71 11.83
C GLU A 179 -1.23 20.88 11.80
N THR A 180 -0.18 21.45 11.22
CA THR A 180 1.18 20.89 11.20
C THR A 180 1.80 21.11 12.57
N MET A 181 1.52 20.22 13.52
CA MET A 181 2.40 20.12 14.70
C MET A 181 3.78 19.75 14.18
N ASP A 182 4.74 20.65 14.39
CA ASP A 182 6.14 20.50 13.98
C ASP A 182 6.62 19.10 14.34
N ALA A 183 7.15 18.39 13.35
CA ALA A 183 7.65 17.02 13.46
C ALA A 183 8.96 16.94 14.26
N CYS A 184 9.01 17.60 15.42
CA CYS A 184 10.18 17.74 16.28
C CYS A 184 10.19 16.71 17.43
N LEU A 185 9.52 15.56 17.27
CA LEU A 185 9.57 14.47 18.25
C LEU A 185 10.48 13.31 17.86
N THR A 186 11.18 13.37 16.72
CA THR A 186 12.24 12.40 16.39
C THR A 186 13.53 13.10 15.99
N ALA A 187 14.36 13.36 16.99
CA ALA A 187 15.74 13.79 16.79
C ALA A 187 16.50 12.73 15.94
N GLY A 188 16.94 13.14 14.74
CA GLY A 188 18.18 12.63 14.15
C GLY A 188 18.12 11.51 13.10
N ARG A 189 16.96 11.10 12.56
CA ARG A 189 16.93 10.18 11.40
C ARG A 189 15.96 10.63 10.30
N PRO A 190 16.38 10.65 9.02
CA PRO A 190 15.47 10.92 7.91
C PRO A 190 14.49 9.75 7.77
N HIS A 191 13.26 9.93 8.24
CA HIS A 191 12.19 8.98 8.00
C HIS A 191 11.60 9.21 6.59
N PRO A 192 11.23 8.14 5.88
CA PRO A 192 10.83 8.19 4.47
C PRO A 192 9.55 8.98 4.18
N LEU A 193 8.74 9.25 5.22
CA LEU A 193 7.47 9.97 5.10
C LEU A 193 7.53 11.40 5.66
N LEU A 194 8.56 11.76 6.44
CA LEU A 194 8.59 13.04 7.19
C LEU A 194 8.46 14.27 6.28
N THR A 195 9.23 14.31 5.19
CA THR A 195 9.19 15.43 4.24
C THR A 195 7.84 15.55 3.55
N GLY A 196 7.19 14.42 3.25
CA GLY A 196 5.87 14.40 2.65
C GLY A 196 4.76 14.79 3.63
N MET A 197 4.87 14.37 4.89
CA MET A 197 3.92 14.72 5.95
C MET A 197 3.94 16.21 6.32
N ALA A 198 5.11 16.85 6.25
CA ALA A 198 5.26 18.26 6.59
C ALA A 198 4.65 19.21 5.55
N ASN A 199 4.69 18.83 4.27
CA ASN A 199 4.24 19.67 3.15
C ASN A 199 2.85 19.29 2.62
N LEU A 200 2.15 18.38 3.30
CA LEU A 200 0.94 17.78 2.78
C LEU A 200 -0.19 18.79 2.67
N THR A 201 -0.77 18.94 1.48
CA THR A 201 -1.94 19.79 1.27
C THR A 201 -3.12 18.98 0.73
N ARG A 202 -4.34 19.37 1.11
CA ARG A 202 -5.56 18.75 0.58
C ARG A 202 -5.63 18.86 -0.96
N ASN A 203 -5.22 20.00 -1.52
CA ASN A 203 -5.25 20.22 -2.96
C ASN A 203 -4.31 19.26 -3.71
N GLU A 204 -3.12 19.02 -3.17
CA GLU A 204 -2.19 18.03 -3.73
C GLU A 204 -2.77 16.61 -3.69
N CYS A 205 -3.41 16.21 -2.58
CA CYS A 205 -4.09 14.92 -2.49
C CYS A 205 -5.21 14.78 -3.53
N ILE A 206 -6.07 15.80 -3.65
CA ILE A 206 -7.17 15.80 -4.64
C ILE A 206 -6.63 15.74 -6.07
N GLN A 207 -5.59 16.51 -6.37
CA GLN A 207 -4.97 16.49 -7.70
C GLN A 207 -4.39 15.11 -8.00
N ALA A 208 -3.66 14.50 -7.07
CA ALA A 208 -3.10 13.16 -7.25
C ALA A 208 -4.20 12.10 -7.48
N ILE A 209 -5.35 12.23 -6.83
CA ILE A 209 -6.51 11.36 -7.07
C ILE A 209 -7.08 11.57 -8.48
N LYS A 210 -7.19 12.82 -8.96
CA LYS A 210 -7.66 13.12 -10.32
C LYS A 210 -6.69 12.53 -11.36
N ASP A 211 -5.39 12.72 -11.18
CA ASP A 211 -4.35 12.12 -12.03
C ASP A 211 -4.40 10.58 -12.01
N ALA A 212 -4.76 9.98 -10.87
CA ALA A 212 -4.96 8.53 -10.75
C ALA A 212 -6.16 8.05 -11.57
N VAL A 213 -7.28 8.79 -11.56
CA VAL A 213 -8.45 8.50 -12.40
C VAL A 213 -8.08 8.59 -13.88
N GLU A 214 -7.42 9.67 -14.30
CA GLU A 214 -6.98 9.86 -15.69
C GLU A 214 -6.10 8.70 -16.15
N ARG A 215 -5.16 8.27 -15.30
CA ARG A 215 -4.30 7.11 -15.60
C ARG A 215 -5.09 5.82 -15.74
N LEU A 216 -6.05 5.55 -14.86
CA LEU A 216 -6.89 4.37 -14.96
C LEU A 216 -7.79 4.42 -16.21
N GLN A 217 -8.29 5.60 -16.58
CA GLN A 217 -9.04 5.81 -17.82
C GLN A 217 -8.17 5.53 -19.06
N ALA A 218 -6.91 6.01 -19.07
CA ALA A 218 -5.97 5.71 -20.15
C ALA A 218 -5.69 4.20 -20.28
N LEU A 219 -5.76 3.45 -19.17
CA LEU A 219 -5.58 1.99 -19.14
C LEU A 219 -6.88 1.20 -19.39
N ALA A 220 -8.05 1.87 -19.37
CA ALA A 220 -9.37 1.24 -19.44
C ALA A 220 -9.63 0.55 -20.78
N GLU A 221 -9.10 1.09 -21.88
CA GLU A 221 -9.26 0.50 -23.22
C GLU A 221 -8.82 -0.97 -23.28
N LEU A 222 -7.87 -1.35 -22.43
CA LEU A 222 -7.24 -2.65 -22.45
C LEU A 222 -7.52 -3.47 -21.20
N SER A 223 -8.06 -2.87 -20.15
CA SER A 223 -8.28 -3.51 -18.86
C SER A 223 -9.62 -3.11 -18.27
N LYS A 224 -10.54 -4.07 -18.21
CA LYS A 224 -11.80 -3.93 -17.47
C LYS A 224 -11.57 -3.56 -16.00
N MET A 225 -10.48 -4.04 -15.41
CA MET A 225 -10.10 -3.69 -14.04
C MET A 225 -9.79 -2.18 -13.91
N ALA A 226 -9.09 -1.62 -14.89
CA ALA A 226 -8.79 -0.19 -14.90
C ALA A 226 -10.04 0.64 -15.19
N GLU A 227 -10.91 0.18 -16.09
CA GLU A 227 -12.22 0.79 -16.34
C GLU A 227 -13.08 0.84 -15.06
N SER A 228 -13.29 -0.30 -14.40
CA SER A 228 -14.04 -0.38 -13.14
C SER A 228 -13.41 0.49 -12.05
N GLY A 229 -12.09 0.47 -11.91
CA GLY A 229 -11.36 1.30 -10.96
C GLY A 229 -11.52 2.80 -11.21
N ALA A 230 -11.44 3.23 -12.47
CA ALA A 230 -11.66 4.62 -12.87
C ALA A 230 -13.09 5.08 -12.56
N GLN A 231 -14.10 4.28 -12.93
CA GLN A 231 -15.51 4.60 -12.69
C GLN A 231 -15.82 4.68 -11.19
N ALA A 232 -15.28 3.75 -10.40
CA ALA A 232 -15.43 3.74 -8.95
C ALA A 232 -14.83 5.00 -8.30
N LEU A 233 -13.59 5.36 -8.65
CA LEU A 233 -12.94 6.55 -8.11
C LEU A 233 -13.65 7.84 -8.55
N ALA A 234 -14.01 7.98 -9.82
CA ALA A 234 -14.73 9.14 -10.32
C ALA A 234 -16.08 9.33 -9.60
N SER A 235 -16.81 8.23 -9.36
CA SER A 235 -18.06 8.25 -8.62
C SER A 235 -17.88 8.68 -7.16
N LEU A 236 -16.81 8.23 -6.51
CA LEU A 236 -16.51 8.64 -5.13
C LEU A 236 -16.07 10.11 -5.05
N ILE A 237 -15.30 10.62 -6.02
CA ILE A 237 -14.94 12.04 -6.10
C ILE A 237 -16.20 12.91 -6.22
N ALA A 238 -17.11 12.56 -7.14
CA ALA A 238 -18.34 13.31 -7.35
C ALA A 238 -19.19 13.41 -6.08
N ARG A 239 -19.20 12.37 -5.23
CA ARG A 239 -19.93 12.37 -3.95
C ARG A 239 -19.31 13.31 -2.91
N ILE A 240 -18.00 13.56 -2.98
CA ILE A 240 -17.30 14.47 -2.07
C ILE A 240 -17.42 15.93 -2.57
N GLU A 241 -17.32 16.15 -3.88
CA GLU A 241 -17.43 17.49 -4.48
C GLU A 241 -18.88 18.00 -4.51
N PHE A 242 -19.86 17.10 -4.67
CA PHE A 242 -21.30 17.42 -4.69
C PHE A 242 -22.04 16.57 -3.65
N PRO A 243 -22.00 16.95 -2.36
CA PRO A 243 -22.87 16.34 -1.36
C PRO A 243 -24.31 16.71 -1.72
N SER A 244 -24.98 15.84 -2.46
CA SER A 244 -26.36 16.06 -2.90
C SER A 244 -27.25 16.29 -1.68
N THR A 245 -28.05 17.37 -1.74
CA THR A 245 -29.02 17.79 -0.71
C THR A 245 -30.23 16.86 -0.59
N GLN A 246 -30.09 15.58 -0.94
CA GLN A 246 -31.09 14.53 -0.74
C GLN A 246 -30.67 13.65 0.45
N GLY A 247 -30.92 14.18 1.64
CA GLY A 247 -30.64 13.46 2.90
C GLY A 247 -30.87 14.26 4.17
N GLN A 248 -31.51 15.44 4.12
CA GLN A 248 -31.79 16.25 5.32
C GLN A 248 -32.94 15.72 6.20
N HIS A 249 -33.37 14.46 6.03
CA HIS A 249 -34.35 13.82 6.92
C HIS A 249 -33.89 12.52 7.59
N GLN A 250 -32.59 12.23 7.61
CA GLN A 250 -32.01 11.22 8.50
C GLN A 250 -30.74 11.77 9.17
N SER A 251 -30.94 12.77 10.02
CA SER A 251 -30.01 12.97 11.14
C SER A 251 -30.20 11.79 12.09
N ASN A 252 -29.10 11.11 12.41
CA ASN A 252 -28.98 9.85 13.17
C ASN A 252 -29.09 8.60 12.29
N ILE A 253 -27.96 8.14 11.76
CA ILE A 253 -27.46 6.75 11.81
C ILE A 253 -26.12 6.70 11.03
N ILE A 254 -25.07 6.37 11.78
CA ILE A 254 -23.85 5.62 11.41
C ILE A 254 -23.83 5.07 9.97
N GLY A 255 -22.77 5.30 9.19
CA GLY A 255 -22.51 4.46 8.01
C GLY A 255 -21.85 5.06 6.75
N THR A 256 -21.16 6.20 6.79
CA THR A 256 -20.59 6.78 5.54
C THR A 256 -19.38 6.03 4.97
N ILE A 257 -18.85 5.02 5.67
CA ILE A 257 -17.74 4.16 5.23
C ILE A 257 -18.23 2.86 4.56
N ASP A 258 -19.46 2.44 4.85
CA ASP A 258 -20.04 1.14 4.45
C ASP A 258 -20.12 0.94 2.91
N PRO A 259 -20.61 1.89 2.09
CA PRO A 259 -20.69 1.67 0.64
C PRO A 259 -19.33 1.73 -0.07
N THR A 260 -18.32 2.38 0.53
CA THR A 260 -16.96 2.43 -0.02
C THR A 260 -16.22 1.12 0.25
N ILE A 261 -16.44 0.51 1.43
CA ILE A 261 -15.91 -0.82 1.74
C ILE A 261 -16.54 -1.87 0.85
N GLN A 262 -17.86 -1.86 0.65
CA GLN A 262 -18.55 -2.80 -0.25
C GLN A 262 -18.07 -2.67 -1.71
N LEU A 263 -17.75 -1.46 -2.19
CA LEU A 263 -17.20 -1.25 -3.53
C LEU A 263 -15.76 -1.79 -3.66
N ILE A 264 -14.96 -1.67 -2.60
CA ILE A 264 -13.60 -2.22 -2.53
C ILE A 264 -13.66 -3.76 -2.46
N GLU A 265 -14.60 -4.31 -1.70
CA GLU A 265 -14.82 -5.76 -1.59
C GLU A 265 -15.34 -6.35 -2.90
N ALA A 266 -16.32 -5.70 -3.55
CA ALA A 266 -16.78 -6.09 -4.88
C ALA A 266 -15.67 -6.04 -5.94
N TRP A 267 -14.83 -5.00 -5.89
CA TRP A 267 -13.65 -4.91 -6.76
C TRP A 267 -12.66 -6.06 -6.50
N LYS A 268 -12.44 -6.44 -5.23
CA LYS A 268 -11.60 -7.58 -4.83
C LYS A 268 -12.19 -8.94 -5.23
N GLU A 269 -13.50 -9.13 -5.12
CA GLU A 269 -14.20 -10.35 -5.53
C GLU A 269 -14.16 -10.54 -7.05
N GLU A 270 -14.31 -9.45 -7.82
CA GLU A 270 -14.13 -9.46 -9.28
C GLU A 270 -12.68 -9.83 -9.69
N GLN A 271 -11.69 -9.55 -8.83
CA GLN A 271 -10.30 -9.98 -9.03
C GLN A 271 -10.10 -11.50 -8.87
N MET A 272 -10.67 -12.10 -7.81
CA MET A 272 -10.43 -13.51 -7.51
C MET A 272 -11.01 -14.48 -8.55
N GLY A 273 -12.07 -14.07 -9.25
CA GLY A 273 -12.61 -14.83 -10.39
C GLY A 273 -11.73 -14.83 -11.65
N ASN A 274 -10.85 -13.83 -11.80
CA ASN A 274 -10.12 -13.56 -13.06
C ASN A 274 -8.60 -13.83 -12.97
N ILE A 275 -8.04 -13.91 -11.76
CA ILE A 275 -6.59 -14.14 -11.53
C ILE A 275 -6.17 -15.62 -11.68
N GLY A 276 -7.12 -16.57 -11.67
CA GLY A 276 -6.86 -18.01 -11.81
C GLY A 276 -6.09 -18.41 -13.08
N GLY A 277 -6.00 -17.54 -14.09
CA GLY A 277 -5.27 -17.78 -15.34
C GLY A 277 -3.88 -17.14 -15.47
N ALA A 278 -3.51 -16.15 -14.65
CA ALA A 278 -2.33 -15.31 -14.90
C ALA A 278 -1.06 -15.70 -14.12
N PHE A 279 -1.18 -16.57 -13.11
CA PHE A 279 -0.05 -17.10 -12.35
C PHE A 279 -0.17 -18.62 -12.17
N THR A 280 -0.15 -19.36 -13.27
CA THR A 280 0.15 -20.81 -13.23
C THR A 280 1.59 -21.04 -13.66
N VAL A 281 2.51 -20.91 -12.72
CA VAL A 281 3.78 -21.66 -12.80
C VAL A 281 3.53 -22.98 -12.08
N ARG A 282 3.62 -24.05 -12.86
CA ARG A 282 3.44 -25.44 -12.44
C ARG A 282 4.53 -25.78 -11.41
N GLY A 283 4.15 -25.94 -10.14
CA GLY A 283 5.05 -26.38 -9.08
C GLY A 283 4.60 -26.00 -7.69
N THR A 284 3.85 -26.91 -7.05
CA THR A 284 3.54 -27.02 -5.61
C THR A 284 2.83 -25.85 -4.90
N ASN A 285 1.58 -26.13 -4.54
CA ASN A 285 0.67 -25.43 -3.61
C ASN A 285 1.33 -24.47 -2.61
N SER A 286 1.12 -23.18 -2.83
CA SER A 286 1.03 -22.20 -1.75
C SER A 286 -0.11 -21.23 -2.06
N THR A 287 -1.30 -21.62 -1.62
CA THR A 287 -2.50 -20.78 -1.58
C THR A 287 -2.24 -19.63 -0.61
N PHE A 288 -2.39 -18.38 -1.05
CA PHE A 288 -2.47 -17.23 -0.14
C PHE A 288 -3.66 -17.46 0.82
N PRO A 289 -3.53 -17.22 2.14
CA PRO A 289 -4.66 -17.40 3.04
C PRO A 289 -5.71 -16.30 2.79
N VAL A 290 -6.82 -16.72 2.18
CA VAL A 290 -8.11 -16.05 2.13
C VAL A 290 -8.79 -16.28 3.48
N ASN A 291 -8.40 -15.53 4.52
CA ASN A 291 -9.29 -15.22 5.66
C ASN A 291 -8.60 -14.27 6.63
N TRP A 292 -9.04 -13.02 6.68
CA TRP A 292 -8.79 -12.10 7.79
C TRP A 292 -10.12 -11.43 8.13
N GLY A 293 -10.86 -12.03 9.05
CA GLY A 293 -12.12 -11.49 9.59
C GLY A 293 -13.30 -12.46 9.44
N GLY A 294 -13.55 -13.27 10.47
CA GLY A 294 -14.72 -14.15 10.56
C GLY A 294 -14.50 -15.23 11.60
N MET A 295 -14.82 -14.91 12.86
CA MET A 295 -14.79 -15.82 14.00
C MET A 295 -16.19 -16.40 14.17
N GLU A 296 -16.37 -17.71 14.03
CA GLU A 296 -17.44 -18.45 14.69
C GLU A 296 -16.90 -19.76 15.27
N ASP A 297 -17.32 -19.98 16.51
CA ASP A 297 -17.07 -21.12 17.39
C ASP A 297 -17.35 -22.47 16.73
N LEU A 298 -16.59 -23.50 17.13
CA LEU A 298 -17.08 -24.84 17.43
C LEU A 298 -15.95 -25.70 18.03
N GLY A 299 -16.02 -25.90 19.35
CA GLY A 299 -16.10 -27.22 19.96
C GLY A 299 -14.97 -28.22 19.76
N GLU A 300 -14.23 -28.46 20.85
CA GLU A 300 -13.70 -29.75 21.33
C GLU A 300 -13.41 -30.87 20.32
N SER A 301 -12.12 -31.25 20.27
CA SER A 301 -11.60 -32.56 20.72
C SER A 301 -10.64 -33.24 19.74
N SER A 302 -9.56 -33.75 20.37
CA SER A 302 -8.86 -34.98 20.05
C SER A 302 -8.18 -35.08 18.69
N TRP A 303 -6.86 -34.83 18.64
CA TRP A 303 -5.90 -35.84 18.15
C TRP A 303 -4.60 -35.76 18.94
N ASP A 304 -4.43 -36.79 19.75
CA ASP A 304 -3.21 -37.22 20.40
C ASP A 304 -2.32 -37.96 19.38
N LYS A 305 -1.00 -37.88 19.58
CA LYS A 305 0.08 -38.74 19.04
C LYS A 305 0.49 -38.63 17.57
N GLY A 306 1.80 -38.40 17.38
CA GLY A 306 2.60 -39.30 16.55
C GLY A 306 3.62 -38.69 15.61
N SER A 307 4.84 -38.55 16.12
CA SER A 307 6.10 -38.91 15.43
C SER A 307 6.57 -38.14 14.18
N LEU A 308 7.71 -37.46 14.37
CA LEU A 308 8.78 -37.30 13.37
C LEU A 308 9.15 -38.67 12.77
N PRO A 309 9.62 -38.72 11.51
CA PRO A 309 11.07 -38.85 11.33
C PRO A 309 11.66 -38.10 10.12
N PHE A 310 12.99 -37.96 10.18
CA PHE A 310 13.94 -37.54 9.16
C PHE A 310 13.89 -38.37 7.86
N SER A 311 14.38 -37.76 6.76
CA SER A 311 15.50 -38.23 5.90
C SER A 311 15.27 -38.08 4.39
N ASP A 312 16.29 -37.51 3.76
CA ASP A 312 16.82 -37.73 2.40
C ASP A 312 15.95 -37.44 1.16
N ILE A 313 16.28 -36.35 0.45
CA ILE A 313 16.93 -36.28 -0.88
C ILE A 313 17.21 -34.81 -1.21
#